data_AF-W2SQT4-F1
#
_entry.id   AF-W2SQT4-F1
#
_cell.length_a   1.000
_cell.length_b   1.000
_cell.length_c   1.000
_cell.angle_alpha   90.00
_cell.angle_beta   90.00
_cell.angle_gamma   90.00
#
_symmetry.space_group_name_H-M   'P 1'
#
loop_
_entity.id
_entity.type
_entity.pdbx_description
1 polymer ?
#
loop_
_entity_poly.entity_id
_entity_poly.type
_entity_poly.pdbx_seq_one_letter_code
_entity_poly.pdbx_strand_id
1 'polypeptide(L)'
;MCHYCERLYKYLTKNLEWMRSEVLSKPPTDLFWRHVNLTFAQLTGLRDSYMRENLTPRIAFELSPIYMMQLHGDLFDLEKYLNKTSDSTDGGRCSALVKIAPGNKDLFFSHVTMSSFSWMIRLLKLYKFGFDPKEVPGHTVTFSGYPGQLASTDDFYLTSGGLACLFLSSSIPCLQFLEKNAQKFVDLV
;
A
#
# COMPACT_ATOMS: atom_id res chain seq x y z
N MET A 1 -27.04 3.51 -15.44
CA MET A 1 -26.66 2.67 -14.29
C MET A 1 -25.28 2.09 -14.56
N CYS A 2 -24.34 2.18 -13.63
CA CYS A 2 -22.95 1.73 -13.87
C CYS A 2 -22.82 0.22 -13.60
N HIS A 3 -22.97 -0.63 -14.63
CA HIS A 3 -22.84 -2.09 -14.48
C HIS A 3 -21.46 -2.55 -14.01
N TYR A 4 -20.40 -1.83 -14.37
CA TYR A 4 -19.06 -2.06 -13.84
C TYR A 4 -19.01 -1.86 -12.31
N CYS A 5 -19.62 -0.79 -11.82
CA CYS A 5 -19.62 -0.44 -10.40
C CYS A 5 -20.34 -1.51 -9.57
N GLU A 6 -21.43 -2.08 -10.08
CA GLU A 6 -22.13 -3.20 -9.42
C GLU A 6 -21.22 -4.44 -9.29
N ARG A 7 -20.50 -4.80 -10.36
CA ARG A 7 -19.54 -5.91 -10.33
C ARG A 7 -18.40 -5.64 -9.35
N LEU A 8 -17.86 -4.43 -9.36
CA LEU A 8 -16.78 -4.00 -8.47
C LEU A 8 -17.21 -4.05 -7.01
N TYR A 9 -18.35 -3.45 -6.66
CA TYR A 9 -18.85 -3.45 -5.28
C TYR A 9 -19.16 -4.85 -4.79
N LYS A 10 -19.73 -5.71 -5.65
CA LYS A 10 -19.93 -7.13 -5.31
C LYS A 10 -18.60 -7.85 -5.05
N TYR A 11 -17.59 -7.62 -5.88
CA TYR A 11 -16.26 -8.20 -5.71
C TYR A 11 -15.59 -7.74 -4.41
N LEU A 12 -15.55 -6.43 -4.18
CA LEU A 12 -14.93 -5.84 -3.00
C LEU A 12 -15.64 -6.24 -1.70
N THR A 13 -16.98 -6.29 -1.72
CA THR A 13 -17.77 -6.75 -0.55
C THR A 13 -17.42 -8.19 -0.21
N LYS A 14 -17.40 -9.08 -1.21
CA LYS A 14 -17.00 -10.48 -1.01
C LYS A 14 -15.57 -10.61 -0.47
N ASN A 15 -14.64 -9.79 -0.96
CA ASN A 15 -13.26 -9.75 -0.46
C ASN A 15 -13.19 -9.29 1.01
N LEU A 16 -13.91 -8.23 1.37
CA LEU A 16 -13.99 -7.73 2.74
C LEU A 16 -14.60 -8.74 3.70
N GLU A 17 -15.68 -9.42 3.29
CA GLU A 17 -16.29 -10.51 4.05
C GLU A 17 -15.32 -11.68 4.25
N TRP A 18 -14.59 -12.06 3.20
CA TRP A 18 -13.57 -13.09 3.29
C TRP A 18 -12.44 -12.69 4.25
N MET A 19 -11.86 -11.50 4.11
CA MET A 19 -10.81 -11.01 5.02
C MET A 19 -11.29 -10.97 6.47
N ARG A 20 -12.53 -10.51 6.70
CA ARG A 20 -13.15 -10.53 8.03
C ARG A 20 -13.22 -11.96 8.58
N SER A 21 -13.67 -12.92 7.77
CA SER A 21 -13.80 -14.31 8.19
C SER A 21 -12.45 -14.94 8.53
N GLU A 22 -11.40 -14.65 7.74
CA GLU A 22 -10.06 -15.13 8.00
C GLU A 22 -9.52 -14.53 9.31
N VAL A 23 -9.58 -13.21 9.48
CA VAL A 23 -9.14 -12.54 10.72
C VAL A 23 -9.80 -13.13 11.97
N LEU A 24 -11.10 -13.43 11.92
CA LEU A 24 -11.82 -14.00 13.05
C LEU A 24 -11.51 -15.49 13.29
N SER A 25 -11.13 -16.22 12.25
CA SER A 25 -10.81 -17.66 12.34
C SER A 25 -9.40 -17.95 12.85
N LYS A 26 -8.49 -16.99 12.73
CA LYS A 26 -7.05 -17.19 13.02
C LYS A 26 -6.74 -16.80 14.46
N PRO A 27 -5.79 -17.48 15.11
CA PRO A 27 -5.41 -17.14 16.47
C PRO A 27 -4.76 -15.75 16.52
N PRO A 28 -4.87 -15.00 17.63
CA PRO A 28 -4.21 -13.69 17.78
C PRO A 28 -2.69 -13.71 17.63
N THR A 29 -2.06 -14.88 17.75
CA THR A 29 -0.63 -15.10 17.54
C THR A 29 -0.24 -15.19 16.06
N ASP A 30 -1.21 -15.29 15.14
CA ASP A 30 -0.95 -15.24 13.71
C ASP A 30 -0.55 -13.80 13.32
N LEU A 31 0.75 -13.62 13.09
CA LEU A 31 1.33 -12.30 12.84
C LEU A 31 0.74 -11.64 11.59
N PHE A 32 0.46 -12.42 10.55
CA PHE A 32 -0.05 -11.88 9.28
C PHE A 32 -1.46 -11.32 9.47
N TRP A 33 -2.38 -12.14 9.97
CA TRP A 33 -3.77 -11.73 10.14
C TRP A 33 -3.96 -10.69 11.23
N ARG A 34 -3.10 -10.68 12.25
CA ARG A 34 -3.05 -9.58 13.22
C ARG A 34 -2.68 -8.24 12.56
N HIS A 35 -1.71 -8.22 11.64
CA HIS A 35 -1.38 -7.00 10.90
C HIS A 35 -2.50 -6.56 9.95
N VAL A 36 -3.15 -7.49 9.25
CA VAL A 36 -4.34 -7.18 8.44
C VAL A 36 -5.41 -6.52 9.31
N ASN A 37 -5.69 -7.09 10.49
CA ASN A 37 -6.66 -6.55 11.43
C ASN A 37 -6.30 -5.13 11.92
N LEU A 38 -5.02 -4.89 12.23
CA LEU A 38 -4.53 -3.57 12.65
C LEU A 38 -4.61 -2.51 11.52
N THR A 39 -4.34 -2.90 10.28
CA THR A 39 -4.54 -2.01 9.11
C THR A 39 -6.01 -1.58 9.00
N PHE A 40 -6.94 -2.52 9.18
CA PHE A 40 -8.37 -2.19 9.18
C PHE A 40 -8.79 -1.40 10.43
N ALA A 41 -8.13 -1.56 11.58
CA ALA A 41 -8.36 -0.71 12.74
C ALA A 41 -8.01 0.76 12.43
N GLN A 42 -6.86 0.99 11.79
CA GLN A 42 -6.44 2.33 11.36
C GLN A 42 -7.42 2.93 10.33
N LEU A 43 -7.86 2.12 9.36
CA LEU A 43 -8.82 2.54 8.34
C LEU A 43 -10.18 2.88 8.93
N THR A 44 -10.63 2.09 9.91
CA THR A 44 -11.90 2.32 10.62
C THR A 44 -11.84 3.64 11.38
N GLY A 45 -10.76 3.89 12.13
CA GLY A 45 -10.59 5.17 12.84
C GLY A 45 -10.58 6.38 11.90
N LEU A 46 -9.91 6.27 10.75
CA LEU A 46 -9.89 7.33 9.73
C LEU A 46 -11.29 7.60 9.17
N ARG A 47 -12.03 6.53 8.82
CA ARG A 47 -13.40 6.63 8.33
C ARG A 47 -14.31 7.27 9.38
N ASP A 48 -14.31 6.75 10.60
CA ASP A 48 -15.23 7.20 11.66
C ASP A 48 -14.99 8.67 11.99
N SER A 49 -13.72 9.09 12.06
CA SER A 49 -13.36 10.49 12.24
C SER A 49 -13.82 11.38 11.08
N TYR A 50 -13.66 10.92 9.84
CA TYR A 50 -14.07 11.68 8.65
C TYR A 50 -15.61 11.79 8.56
N MET A 51 -16.32 10.71 8.88
CA MET A 51 -17.78 10.64 8.86
C MET A 51 -18.44 11.26 10.09
N ARG A 52 -17.64 11.77 11.05
CA ARG A 52 -18.10 12.34 12.33
C ARG A 52 -18.96 11.35 13.13
N GLU A 53 -18.61 10.07 13.06
CA GLU A 53 -19.19 9.04 13.92
C GLU A 53 -18.61 9.13 15.34
N ASN A 54 -19.24 8.45 16.30
CA ASN A 54 -18.69 8.33 17.64
C ASN A 54 -17.41 7.48 17.60
N LEU A 55 -16.30 8.04 18.08
CA LEU A 55 -14.98 7.40 18.07
C LEU A 55 -14.87 6.32 19.15
N THR A 56 -15.52 5.18 18.91
CA THR A 56 -15.38 3.98 19.74
C THR A 56 -14.37 3.01 19.13
N PRO A 57 -13.48 2.38 19.92
CA PRO A 57 -12.56 1.37 19.40
C PRO A 57 -13.32 0.21 18.75
N ARG A 58 -13.23 0.12 17.43
CA ARG A 58 -13.84 -0.96 16.63
C ARG A 58 -13.04 -1.19 15.36
N ILE A 59 -13.22 -2.35 14.77
CA ILE A 59 -12.61 -2.72 13.49
C ILE A 59 -13.74 -3.14 12.55
N ALA A 60 -13.83 -2.47 11.41
CA ALA A 60 -14.85 -2.73 10.40
C ALA A 60 -14.21 -3.07 9.06
N PHE A 61 -14.74 -4.12 8.43
CA PHE A 61 -14.42 -4.54 7.07
C PHE A 61 -15.57 -4.13 6.17
N GLU A 62 -15.65 -2.83 5.87
CA GLU A 62 -16.81 -2.24 5.20
C GLU A 62 -16.38 -1.42 4.00
N LEU A 63 -17.19 -1.50 2.94
CA LEU A 63 -17.03 -0.65 1.78
C LEU A 63 -17.34 0.79 2.19
N SER A 64 -16.38 1.68 2.05
CA SER A 64 -16.52 3.10 2.35
C SER A 64 -15.74 3.94 1.34
N PRO A 65 -16.05 5.24 1.17
CA PRO A 65 -15.26 6.12 0.32
C PRO A 65 -13.78 6.13 0.72
N ILE A 66 -13.48 6.10 2.03
CA ILE A 66 -12.11 6.03 2.55
C ILE A 66 -11.42 4.72 2.18
N TYR A 67 -12.12 3.57 2.22
CA TYR A 67 -11.58 2.30 1.73
C TYR A 67 -11.31 2.35 0.21
N MET A 68 -12.23 2.92 -0.57
CA MET A 68 -12.05 3.08 -2.02
C MET A 68 -10.82 3.92 -2.37
N MET A 69 -10.48 4.92 -1.56
CA MET A 69 -9.24 5.70 -1.74
C MET A 69 -7.97 4.86 -1.57
N GLN A 70 -8.00 3.79 -0.77
CA GLN A 70 -6.83 2.92 -0.58
C GLN A 70 -6.56 2.06 -1.82
N LEU A 71 -7.59 1.81 -2.63
CA LEU A 71 -7.54 0.88 -3.76
C LEU A 71 -7.12 1.55 -5.08
N HIS A 72 -6.58 2.79 -5.05
CA HIS A 72 -6.30 3.52 -6.29
C HIS A 72 -5.45 2.72 -7.28
N GLY A 73 -4.37 2.10 -6.81
CA GLY A 73 -3.52 1.24 -7.64
C GLY A 73 -4.25 -0.01 -8.11
N ASP A 74 -4.94 -0.71 -7.19
CA ASP A 74 -5.68 -1.95 -7.50
C ASP A 74 -6.80 -1.74 -8.53
N LEU A 75 -7.42 -0.55 -8.54
CA LEU A 75 -8.49 -0.23 -9.48
C LEU A 75 -8.01 -0.29 -10.94
N PHE A 76 -6.74 -0.02 -11.25
CA PHE A 76 -6.24 -0.14 -12.62
C PHE A 76 -6.32 -1.57 -13.16
N ASP A 77 -6.07 -2.57 -12.32
CA ASP A 77 -6.15 -3.98 -12.71
C ASP A 77 -7.57 -4.53 -12.57
N LEU A 78 -8.30 -4.12 -11.53
CA LEU A 78 -9.71 -4.51 -11.34
C LEU A 78 -10.61 -3.99 -12.46
N GLU A 79 -10.33 -2.81 -13.02
CA GLU A 79 -11.05 -2.28 -14.17
C GLU A 79 -10.94 -3.21 -15.40
N LYS A 80 -9.74 -3.73 -15.66
CA LYS A 80 -9.48 -4.69 -16.73
C LYS A 80 -10.13 -6.04 -16.41
N TYR A 81 -9.91 -6.55 -15.21
CA TYR A 81 -10.45 -7.84 -14.76
C TYR A 81 -11.97 -7.90 -14.80
N LEU A 82 -12.65 -6.79 -14.47
CA LEU A 82 -14.11 -6.69 -14.44
C LEU A 82 -14.72 -6.15 -15.75
N ASN A 83 -13.93 -6.14 -16.83
CA ASN A 83 -14.35 -5.74 -18.18
C ASN A 83 -15.04 -4.36 -18.21
N LYS A 84 -14.39 -3.34 -17.66
CA LYS A 84 -14.84 -1.95 -17.82
C LYS A 84 -14.64 -1.52 -19.28
N THR A 85 -15.69 -1.00 -19.91
CA THR A 85 -15.73 -0.68 -21.36
C THR A 85 -15.12 0.67 -21.73
N SER A 86 -14.77 1.52 -20.76
CA SER A 86 -14.15 2.82 -21.03
C SER A 86 -12.67 2.67 -21.33
N ASP A 87 -12.11 3.63 -22.08
CA ASP A 87 -10.66 3.75 -22.24
C ASP A 87 -9.98 3.71 -20.87
N SER A 88 -9.10 2.74 -20.70
CA SER A 88 -8.27 2.59 -19.52
C SER A 88 -7.47 3.88 -19.35
N THR A 89 -7.65 4.58 -18.23
CA THR A 89 -6.76 5.68 -17.87
C THR A 89 -5.33 5.13 -17.78
N ASP A 90 -4.35 5.83 -18.38
CA ASP A 90 -2.94 5.47 -18.24
C ASP A 90 -2.64 5.34 -16.73
N GLY A 91 -2.21 4.15 -16.29
CA GLY A 91 -2.13 3.74 -14.88
C GLY A 91 -1.02 4.41 -14.08
N GLY A 92 -0.63 5.61 -14.49
CA GLY A 92 0.61 6.26 -14.11
C GLY A 92 1.84 5.49 -14.60
N ARG A 93 3.00 6.14 -14.46
CA ARG A 93 4.31 5.51 -14.68
C ARG A 93 5.21 5.91 -13.53
N CYS A 94 6.17 5.07 -13.18
CA CYS A 94 7.17 5.43 -12.20
C CYS A 94 8.57 5.19 -12.79
N SER A 95 9.55 5.95 -12.32
CA SER A 95 10.96 5.70 -12.56
C SER A 95 11.68 5.60 -11.22
N ALA A 96 12.62 4.66 -11.09
CA ALA A 96 13.48 4.56 -9.92
C ALA A 96 14.93 4.35 -10.32
N LEU A 97 15.84 4.81 -9.47
CA LEU A 97 17.27 4.64 -9.62
C LEU A 97 17.84 4.17 -8.29
N VAL A 98 18.70 3.15 -8.33
CA VAL A 98 19.53 2.72 -7.22
C VAL A 98 20.98 2.82 -7.68
N LYS A 99 21.80 3.58 -6.95
CA LYS A 99 23.16 3.92 -7.36
C LYS A 99 24.13 3.85 -6.19
N ILE A 100 25.13 2.99 -6.31
CA ILE A 100 26.26 2.93 -5.39
C ILE A 100 27.24 4.07 -5.70
N ALA A 101 27.69 4.78 -4.68
CA ALA A 101 28.68 5.85 -4.79
C ALA A 101 30.09 5.32 -5.14
N PRO A 102 30.98 6.14 -5.72
CA PRO A 102 32.36 5.73 -5.98
C PRO A 102 33.06 5.18 -4.74
N GLY A 103 33.66 4.00 -4.86
CA GLY A 103 34.34 3.33 -3.75
C GLY A 103 33.40 2.77 -2.67
N ASN A 104 32.13 2.48 -3.01
CA ASN A 104 31.11 1.92 -2.10
C ASN A 104 30.88 2.76 -0.83
N LYS A 105 31.12 4.07 -0.90
CA LYS A 105 31.01 4.96 0.27
C LYS A 105 29.57 5.25 0.68
N ASP A 106 28.62 5.04 -0.22
CA ASP A 106 27.21 5.34 -0.01
C ASP A 106 26.34 4.56 -1.02
N LEU A 107 25.04 4.49 -0.74
CA LEU A 107 24.00 3.94 -1.60
C LEU A 107 22.86 4.95 -1.74
N PHE A 108 22.74 5.52 -2.94
CA PHE A 108 21.65 6.42 -3.28
C PHE A 108 20.48 5.64 -3.87
N PHE A 109 19.27 6.07 -3.54
CA PHE A 109 18.06 5.57 -4.14
C PHE A 109 17.09 6.73 -4.37
N SER A 110 16.40 6.73 -5.50
CA SER A 110 15.43 7.76 -5.86
C SER A 110 14.25 7.14 -6.58
N HIS A 111 13.08 7.77 -6.44
CA HIS A 111 11.86 7.38 -7.11
C HIS A 111 11.11 8.61 -7.58
N VAL A 112 10.48 8.49 -8.74
CA VAL A 112 9.70 9.55 -9.38
C VAL A 112 8.40 8.94 -9.88
N THR A 113 7.30 9.26 -9.19
CA THR A 113 5.95 8.94 -9.63
C THR A 113 5.45 9.93 -10.66
N MET A 114 4.85 9.41 -11.71
CA MET A 114 4.17 10.17 -12.76
C MET A 114 2.69 9.79 -12.72
N SER A 115 1.85 10.76 -12.36
CA SER A 115 0.39 10.64 -12.33
C SER A 115 -0.23 11.94 -12.85
N SER A 116 -1.56 11.98 -12.93
CA SER A 116 -2.30 13.21 -13.25
C SER A 116 -1.97 14.33 -12.26
N PHE A 117 -1.93 15.58 -12.75
CA PHE A 117 -1.72 16.75 -11.89
C PHE A 117 -2.78 16.90 -10.79
N SER A 118 -3.97 16.30 -10.95
CA SER A 118 -4.98 16.25 -9.89
C SER A 118 -4.52 15.51 -8.62
N TRP A 119 -3.48 14.69 -8.72
CA TRP A 119 -2.88 13.99 -7.57
C TRP A 119 -1.82 14.83 -6.83
N MET A 120 -1.49 16.05 -7.26
CA MET A 120 -0.39 16.82 -6.65
C MET A 120 -0.66 17.39 -5.23
N ILE A 121 -1.70 16.95 -4.52
CA ILE A 121 -1.89 17.24 -3.09
C ILE A 121 -1.10 16.20 -2.29
N ARG A 122 0.10 16.59 -1.85
CA ARG A 122 1.10 15.65 -1.30
C ARG A 122 1.23 15.77 0.21
N LEU A 123 1.56 14.65 0.86
CA LEU A 123 1.95 14.57 2.26
C LEU A 123 3.16 13.64 2.39
N LEU A 124 4.21 14.10 3.06
CA LEU A 124 5.24 13.21 3.59
C LEU A 124 4.79 12.74 4.96
N LYS A 125 4.70 11.42 5.17
CA LYS A 125 4.17 10.84 6.41
C LYS A 125 5.27 10.12 7.16
N LEU A 126 5.27 10.29 8.48
CA LEU A 126 6.06 9.51 9.42
C LEU A 126 5.06 8.79 10.35
N TYR A 127 5.00 7.48 10.25
CA TYR A 127 4.30 6.66 11.24
C TYR A 127 5.32 6.06 12.20
N LYS A 128 5.06 6.23 13.50
CA LYS A 128 5.83 5.61 14.57
C LYS A 128 4.86 4.83 15.45
N PHE A 129 4.70 3.56 15.12
CA PHE A 129 3.82 2.67 15.88
C PHE A 129 4.53 2.15 17.14
N GLY A 130 3.74 1.92 18.18
CA GLY A 130 4.21 1.33 19.44
C GLY A 130 4.31 -0.20 19.41
N PHE A 131 4.63 -0.79 18.26
CA PHE A 131 4.84 -2.24 18.14
C PHE A 131 6.18 -2.65 18.75
N ASP A 132 6.31 -3.91 19.19
CA ASP A 132 7.59 -4.46 19.64
C ASP A 132 8.58 -4.48 18.46
N PRO A 133 9.72 -3.76 18.52
CA PRO A 133 10.70 -3.73 17.44
C PRO A 133 11.29 -5.10 17.09
N LYS A 134 11.27 -6.07 18.02
CA LYS A 134 11.75 -7.44 17.76
C LYS A 134 10.79 -8.20 16.85
N GLU A 135 9.50 -7.89 16.94
CA GLU A 135 8.44 -8.55 16.18
C GLU A 135 8.12 -7.77 14.89
N VAL A 136 8.18 -6.44 14.94
CA VAL A 136 7.97 -5.53 13.81
C VAL A 136 9.16 -4.58 13.67
N PRO A 137 10.27 -5.00 13.03
CA PRO A 137 11.47 -4.15 12.86
C PRO A 137 11.17 -2.82 12.15
N GLY A 138 10.20 -2.82 11.23
CA GLY A 138 9.70 -1.64 10.51
C GLY A 138 8.66 -0.80 11.25
N HIS A 139 8.59 -0.86 12.58
CA HIS A 139 7.58 -0.14 13.39
C HIS A 139 7.58 1.39 13.20
N THR A 140 8.69 1.96 12.70
CA THR A 140 8.75 3.35 12.23
C THR A 140 8.95 3.38 10.72
N VAL A 141 8.09 4.10 10.01
CA VAL A 141 8.15 4.22 8.55
C VAL A 141 7.91 5.65 8.11
N THR A 142 8.76 6.14 7.21
CA THR A 142 8.58 7.41 6.49
C THR A 142 8.30 7.14 5.04
N PHE A 143 7.30 7.77 4.46
CA PHE A 143 6.92 7.53 3.06
C PHE A 143 6.23 8.72 2.41
N SER A 144 6.37 8.82 1.09
CA SER A 144 5.60 9.78 0.28
C SER A 144 4.15 9.33 0.19
N GLY A 145 3.19 10.26 0.24
CA GLY A 145 1.78 9.88 0.20
C GLY A 145 0.84 11.02 -0.08
N TYR A 146 -0.44 10.74 0.17
CA TYR A 146 -1.58 11.59 -0.18
C TYR A 146 -2.58 11.67 0.99
N PRO A 147 -3.35 12.76 1.13
CA PRO A 147 -4.39 12.85 2.15
C PRO A 147 -5.37 11.67 2.10
N GLY A 148 -5.73 11.13 3.27
CA GLY A 148 -6.69 10.03 3.39
C GLY A 148 -6.19 8.63 3.00
N GLN A 149 -5.02 8.50 2.38
CA GLN A 149 -4.41 7.18 2.14
C GLN A 149 -3.56 6.73 3.34
N LEU A 150 -3.59 5.46 3.69
CA LEU A 150 -2.80 4.91 4.79
C LEU A 150 -1.42 4.47 4.33
N ALA A 151 -1.32 3.97 3.10
CA ALA A 151 -0.08 3.61 2.45
C ALA A 151 0.39 4.72 1.49
N SER A 152 1.61 4.58 0.98
CA SER A 152 2.02 5.28 -0.22
C SER A 152 1.25 4.74 -1.43
N THR A 153 1.06 5.60 -2.43
CA THR A 153 0.61 5.23 -3.78
C THR A 153 1.68 5.48 -4.84
N ASP A 154 2.73 6.22 -4.47
CA ASP A 154 3.96 6.34 -5.26
C ASP A 154 4.81 5.07 -5.15
N ASP A 155 4.97 4.70 -3.88
CA ASP A 155 5.73 3.64 -3.26
C ASP A 155 7.21 3.99 -3.10
N PHE A 156 7.43 4.89 -2.13
CA PHE A 156 8.74 5.20 -1.58
C PHE A 156 8.66 5.15 -0.06
N TYR A 157 9.35 4.19 0.56
CA TYR A 157 9.34 4.00 2.01
C TYR A 157 10.76 3.88 2.56
N LEU A 158 10.97 4.45 3.74
CA LEU A 158 12.11 4.25 4.60
C LEU A 158 11.65 3.67 5.93
N THR A 159 12.26 2.58 6.37
CA THR A 159 11.81 1.86 7.57
C THR A 159 12.90 1.81 8.63
N SER A 160 12.51 1.75 9.90
CA SER A 160 13.43 1.48 11.03
C SER A 160 14.09 0.10 10.95
N GLY A 161 13.56 -0.80 10.12
CA GLY A 161 14.17 -2.10 9.84
C GLY A 161 15.40 -2.03 8.93
N GLY A 162 15.83 -0.83 8.52
CA GLY A 162 16.98 -0.64 7.62
C GLY A 162 16.66 -0.88 6.14
N LEU A 163 15.38 -1.04 5.79
CA LEU A 163 14.94 -1.23 4.40
C LEU A 163 14.44 0.08 3.80
N ALA A 164 14.89 0.34 2.56
CA ALA A 164 14.25 1.27 1.64
C ALA A 164 13.44 0.47 0.61
N CYS A 165 12.14 0.73 0.52
CA CYS A 165 11.24 0.02 -0.40
C CYS A 165 10.73 0.97 -1.48
N LEU A 166 10.88 0.54 -2.74
CA LEU A 166 10.47 1.27 -3.93
C LEU A 166 9.68 0.34 -4.82
N PHE A 167 8.57 0.81 -5.42
CA PHE A 167 7.82 0.02 -6.39
C PHE A 167 7.64 0.77 -7.70
N LEU A 168 7.64 0.03 -8.81
CA LEU A 168 7.37 0.54 -10.14
C LEU A 168 6.19 -0.23 -10.71
N SER A 169 5.13 0.46 -11.10
CA SER A 169 4.02 -0.15 -11.83
C SER A 169 4.53 -0.61 -13.20
N SER A 170 4.83 -1.89 -13.31
CA SER A 170 4.86 -2.57 -14.61
C SER A 170 3.46 -3.15 -14.84
N SER A 171 2.86 -2.90 -16.00
CA SER A 171 1.77 -3.72 -16.51
C SER A 171 2.32 -5.15 -16.72
N ILE A 172 2.42 -5.95 -15.64
CA ILE A 172 2.88 -7.36 -15.46
C ILE A 172 3.76 -7.93 -16.60
N PRO A 173 5.04 -8.33 -16.39
CA PRO A 173 5.50 -9.20 -15.30
C PRO A 173 6.84 -8.79 -14.62
N CYS A 174 6.92 -8.92 -13.29
CA CYS A 174 8.17 -8.77 -12.54
C CYS A 174 8.77 -10.15 -12.23
N LEU A 175 9.76 -10.56 -13.02
CA LEU A 175 10.69 -11.67 -12.72
C LEU A 175 11.94 -11.44 -13.58
N GLN A 176 12.90 -10.61 -13.11
CA GLN A 176 14.32 -10.73 -13.51
C GLN A 176 15.34 -9.74 -12.91
N PHE A 177 15.00 -8.83 -11.99
CA PHE A 177 16.03 -7.93 -11.45
C PHE A 177 16.71 -8.40 -10.16
N LEU A 178 16.01 -9.17 -9.31
CA LEU A 178 16.58 -9.64 -8.03
C LEU A 178 17.57 -10.81 -8.22
N GLU A 179 17.38 -11.69 -9.20
CA GLU A 179 18.25 -12.87 -9.37
C GLU A 179 19.69 -12.54 -9.79
N LYS A 180 19.92 -11.44 -10.53
CA LYS A 180 21.27 -11.15 -11.05
C LYS A 180 22.15 -10.32 -10.11
N ASN A 181 21.58 -9.69 -9.08
CA ASN A 181 22.32 -8.77 -8.20
C ASN A 181 22.12 -9.01 -6.70
N ALA A 182 21.24 -9.92 -6.29
CA ALA A 182 21.05 -10.26 -4.86
C ALA A 182 22.35 -10.73 -4.20
N GLN A 183 23.20 -11.48 -4.92
CA GLN A 183 24.46 -11.97 -4.35
C GLN A 183 25.41 -10.83 -3.92
N LYS A 184 25.47 -9.73 -4.69
CA LYS A 184 26.30 -8.57 -4.34
C LYS A 184 25.72 -7.73 -3.20
N PHE A 185 24.41 -7.81 -2.95
CA PHE A 185 23.75 -7.07 -1.88
C PHE A 185 23.97 -7.73 -0.50
N VAL A 186 24.11 -9.06 -0.47
CA VAL A 186 24.44 -9.82 0.75
C VAL A 186 25.91 -9.62 1.14
N ASP A 187 26.81 -9.47 0.17
CA ASP A 187 28.25 -9.28 0.43
C ASP A 187 28.64 -7.86 0.90
N LEU A 188 27.66 -6.96 1.05
CA LEU A 188 27.84 -5.54 1.42
C LEU A 188 27.31 -5.21 2.83
N VAL A 189 26.73 -6.18 3.54
CA VAL A 189 26.28 -6.07 4.94
C VAL A 189 27.14 -6.95 5.85
#